data_AF-A0A962ING2-F1
#
_entry.id   AF-A0A962ING2-F1
#
_cell.length_a   1.000
_cell.length_b   1.000
_cell.length_c   1.000
_cell.angle_alpha   90.00
_cell.angle_beta   90.00
_cell.angle_gamma   90.00
#
_symmetry.space_group_name_H-M   'P 1'
#
loop_
_entity.id
_entity.type
_entity.pdbx_description
1 polymer ?
#
loop_
_entity_poly.entity_id
_entity_poly.type
_entity_poly.pdbx_seq_one_letter_code
_entity_poly.pdbx_strand_id
1 'polypeptide(L)'
;GGGSLAESTDLTGLFIDRGPVVQVRDSTGRLQIERDSDAGVTYDGPLAVLVNRASASASEIFAAAIQDYGRGLVIGETTFGKGTVQNLVDLDHVADSEKPALGQLKMTIAQFFRVNGKSTQHRGVVPDVLFPNSVGSEEYGESTFDNALPYTEISALDFAPASKLSQLNEALTLRHGQRAKSDEELRLYFEEVEEYRREREDRTVSLNLAKRQQERDEQERREKARAERLAAINEAYEQSRRPALDDGLNPGEEGSRFSAIVDEEEEESRPDVLLTEAARILGDAIEIGGSVLTAQVGAATADQATR
;
A
#
# COMPACT_ATOMS: atom_id res chain seq x y z
N GLY A 1 4.18 -1.81 -7.77
CA GLY A 1 3.25 -2.73 -7.08
C GLY A 1 2.80 -3.86 -7.99
N GLY A 2 2.10 -4.85 -7.42
CA GLY A 2 1.44 -5.95 -8.12
C GLY A 2 2.02 -7.33 -7.83
N GLY A 3 1.54 -8.33 -8.56
CA GLY A 3 1.91 -9.72 -8.36
C GLY A 3 0.85 -10.67 -8.90
N SER A 4 0.96 -11.94 -8.51
CA SER A 4 -0.02 -12.98 -8.84
C SER A 4 -1.32 -12.78 -8.05
N LEU A 5 -2.45 -13.03 -8.71
CA LEU A 5 -3.77 -13.05 -8.07
C LEU A 5 -3.88 -14.19 -7.04
N ALA A 6 -3.31 -15.35 -7.36
CA ALA A 6 -3.28 -16.50 -6.46
C ALA A 6 -2.52 -16.15 -5.19
N GLU A 7 -1.32 -15.57 -5.31
CA GLU A 7 -0.52 -15.14 -4.15
C GLU A 7 -1.26 -14.14 -3.26
N SER A 8 -2.04 -13.21 -3.83
CA SER A 8 -2.86 -12.30 -3.01
C SER A 8 -3.99 -13.02 -2.27
N THR A 9 -4.52 -14.11 -2.84
CA THR A 9 -5.57 -14.92 -2.22
C THR A 9 -4.97 -15.77 -1.10
N ASP A 10 -3.88 -16.48 -1.37
CA ASP A 10 -3.18 -17.34 -0.43
C ASP A 10 -2.62 -16.54 0.74
N LEU A 11 -2.01 -15.37 0.47
CA LEU A 11 -1.54 -14.45 1.51
C LEU A 11 -2.69 -13.94 2.40
N THR A 12 -3.87 -13.70 1.82
CA THR A 12 -5.04 -13.30 2.61
C THR A 12 -5.48 -14.43 3.54
N GLY A 13 -5.47 -15.68 3.05
CA GLY A 13 -5.80 -16.89 3.83
C GLY A 13 -4.93 -17.09 5.07
N LEU A 14 -3.71 -16.53 5.12
CA LEU A 14 -2.90 -16.56 6.34
C LEU A 14 -3.54 -15.80 7.52
N PHE A 15 -4.46 -14.88 7.24
CA PHE A 15 -5.04 -13.96 8.22
C PHE A 15 -6.56 -14.11 8.40
N ILE A 16 -7.26 -14.85 7.53
CA ILE A 16 -8.71 -15.12 7.62
C ILE A 16 -8.96 -16.63 7.68
N ASP A 17 -10.10 -17.09 8.23
CA ASP A 17 -10.35 -18.55 8.36
C ASP A 17 -10.76 -19.22 7.05
N ARG A 18 -11.68 -18.60 6.31
CA ARG A 18 -12.14 -19.03 4.98
C ARG A 18 -13.00 -17.94 4.40
N GLY A 19 -13.07 -17.85 3.07
CA GLY A 19 -14.05 -16.99 2.43
C GLY A 19 -13.59 -16.37 1.12
N PRO A 20 -14.47 -15.58 0.48
CA PRO A 20 -14.09 -14.86 -0.71
C PRO A 20 -13.03 -13.79 -0.43
N VAL A 21 -12.08 -13.63 -1.34
CA VAL A 21 -11.06 -12.58 -1.27
C VAL A 21 -11.34 -11.52 -2.33
N VAL A 22 -11.69 -11.94 -3.54
CA VAL A 22 -11.88 -11.04 -4.67
C VAL A 22 -12.84 -11.63 -5.71
N GLN A 23 -13.60 -10.77 -6.37
CA GLN A 23 -14.48 -11.14 -7.47
C GLN A 23 -13.85 -10.70 -8.78
N VAL A 24 -13.77 -11.59 -9.77
CA VAL A 24 -13.20 -11.32 -11.10
C VAL A 24 -14.30 -11.43 -12.14
N ARG A 25 -14.55 -10.34 -12.88
CA ARG A 25 -15.53 -10.31 -13.97
C ARG A 25 -14.81 -10.24 -15.31
N ASP A 26 -14.97 -11.27 -16.13
CA ASP A 26 -14.38 -11.32 -17.47
C ASP A 26 -15.15 -10.47 -18.50
N SER A 27 -14.58 -10.35 -19.71
CA SER A 27 -15.18 -9.60 -20.81
C SER A 27 -16.52 -10.16 -21.32
N THR A 28 -16.85 -11.43 -21.00
CA THR A 28 -18.15 -12.05 -21.33
C THR A 28 -19.20 -11.80 -20.25
N GLY A 29 -18.82 -11.13 -19.16
CA GLY A 29 -19.69 -10.87 -18.02
C GLY A 29 -19.75 -12.01 -17.02
N ARG A 30 -18.96 -13.09 -17.19
CA ARG A 30 -18.90 -14.17 -16.21
C ARG A 30 -18.16 -13.68 -14.98
N LEU A 31 -18.73 -13.99 -13.82
CA LEU A 31 -18.17 -13.68 -12.52
C LEU A 31 -17.53 -14.94 -11.95
N GLN A 32 -16.26 -14.82 -11.57
CA GLN A 32 -15.51 -15.81 -10.82
C GLN A 32 -15.18 -15.23 -9.45
N ILE A 33 -15.15 -16.07 -8.43
CA ILE A 33 -14.85 -15.64 -7.07
C ILE A 33 -13.63 -16.42 -6.62
N GLU A 34 -12.55 -15.70 -6.38
CA GLU A 34 -11.37 -16.27 -5.74
C GLU A 34 -11.61 -16.32 -4.23
N ARG A 35 -11.31 -17.48 -3.65
CA ARG A 35 -11.59 -17.78 -2.24
C ARG A 35 -10.38 -18.45 -1.63
N ASP A 36 -10.14 -18.13 -0.38
CA ASP A 36 -9.38 -19.01 0.47
C ASP A 36 -10.30 -20.14 0.98
N SER A 37 -9.85 -21.38 0.80
CA SER A 37 -10.60 -22.59 1.12
C SER A 37 -9.97 -23.38 2.26
N ASP A 38 -8.75 -23.06 2.66
CA ASP A 38 -8.03 -23.76 3.71
C ASP A 38 -8.50 -23.22 5.06
N ALA A 39 -8.95 -24.12 5.94
CA ALA A 39 -9.46 -23.70 7.24
C ALA A 39 -8.31 -23.39 8.20
N GLY A 40 -8.52 -22.39 9.07
CA GLY A 40 -7.58 -21.97 10.08
C GLY A 40 -6.85 -20.67 9.72
N VAL A 41 -6.33 -20.02 10.74
CA VAL A 41 -5.60 -18.76 10.61
C VAL A 41 -4.16 -18.99 11.03
N THR A 42 -3.21 -18.56 10.21
CA THR A 42 -1.77 -18.70 10.53
C THR A 42 -1.33 -17.67 11.55
N TYR A 43 -1.82 -16.43 11.43
CA TYR A 43 -1.58 -15.36 12.40
C TYR A 43 -2.89 -14.65 12.75
N ASP A 44 -3.28 -14.70 14.03
CA ASP A 44 -4.54 -14.16 14.57
C ASP A 44 -4.37 -12.88 15.39
N GLY A 45 -3.13 -12.41 15.59
CA GLY A 45 -2.80 -11.21 16.33
C GLY A 45 -3.14 -9.90 15.59
N PRO A 46 -2.91 -8.74 16.24
CA PRO A 46 -3.08 -7.43 15.64
C PRO A 46 -2.28 -7.27 14.35
N LEU A 47 -2.91 -6.70 13.32
CA LEU A 47 -2.35 -6.55 11.98
C LEU A 47 -2.59 -5.13 11.46
N ALA A 48 -1.57 -4.54 10.87
CA ALA A 48 -1.68 -3.36 10.03
C ALA A 48 -1.02 -3.62 8.67
N VAL A 49 -1.59 -3.04 7.62
CA VAL A 49 -1.08 -3.08 6.25
C VAL A 49 -0.70 -1.66 5.86
N LEU A 50 0.61 -1.41 5.74
CA LEU A 50 1.14 -0.14 5.27
C LEU A 50 1.11 -0.09 3.74
N VAL A 51 0.48 0.93 3.18
CA VAL A 51 0.36 1.12 1.73
C VAL A 51 0.75 2.55 1.33
N ASN A 52 1.14 2.69 0.07
CA ASN A 52 1.46 3.99 -0.52
C ASN A 52 0.83 4.12 -1.92
N ARG A 53 1.03 5.28 -2.56
CA ARG A 53 0.46 5.54 -3.89
C ARG A 53 0.91 4.55 -4.98
N ALA A 54 2.05 3.89 -4.82
CA ALA A 54 2.60 2.92 -5.77
C ALA A 54 2.13 1.46 -5.51
N SER A 55 1.40 1.24 -4.43
CA SER A 55 0.72 -0.04 -4.13
C SER A 55 -0.39 -0.25 -5.16
N ALA A 56 -0.35 -1.36 -5.90
CA ALA A 56 -1.20 -1.57 -7.08
C ALA A 56 -1.58 -3.04 -7.25
N SER A 57 -2.74 -3.32 -7.87
CA SER A 57 -3.14 -4.66 -8.30
C SER A 57 -3.25 -5.65 -7.13
N ALA A 58 -2.46 -6.74 -7.10
CA ALA A 58 -2.47 -7.76 -6.05
C ALA A 58 -2.33 -7.17 -4.63
N SER A 59 -1.51 -6.13 -4.46
CA SER A 59 -1.35 -5.42 -3.18
C SER A 59 -2.65 -4.72 -2.74
N GLU A 60 -3.43 -4.20 -3.69
CA GLU A 60 -4.73 -3.56 -3.43
C GLU A 60 -5.80 -4.60 -3.11
N ILE A 61 -5.73 -5.78 -3.72
CA ILE A 61 -6.63 -6.90 -3.40
C ILE A 61 -6.41 -7.34 -1.94
N PHE A 62 -5.15 -7.57 -1.56
CA PHE A 62 -4.80 -7.94 -0.19
C PHE A 62 -5.23 -6.88 0.82
N ALA A 63 -4.82 -5.61 0.62
CA ALA A 63 -5.19 -4.52 1.52
C ALA A 63 -6.71 -4.33 1.63
N ALA A 64 -7.43 -4.41 0.51
CA ALA A 64 -8.89 -4.31 0.49
C ALA A 64 -9.57 -5.47 1.22
N ALA A 65 -9.08 -6.71 1.06
CA ALA A 65 -9.63 -7.87 1.75
C ALA A 65 -9.41 -7.75 3.26
N ILE A 66 -8.19 -7.45 3.70
CA ILE A 66 -7.89 -7.23 5.13
C ILE A 66 -8.79 -6.14 5.73
N GLN A 67 -9.01 -5.04 4.99
CA GLN A 67 -9.90 -3.96 5.41
C GLN A 67 -11.38 -4.38 5.43
N ASP A 68 -11.88 -5.04 4.40
CA ASP A 68 -13.29 -5.41 4.27
C ASP A 68 -13.71 -6.44 5.33
N TYR A 69 -12.84 -7.40 5.61
CA TYR A 69 -13.04 -8.33 6.72
C TYR A 69 -12.88 -7.67 8.09
N GLY A 70 -12.41 -6.43 8.17
CA GLY A 70 -12.03 -5.82 9.45
C GLY A 70 -10.98 -6.67 10.17
N ARG A 71 -10.06 -7.29 9.41
CA ARG A 71 -9.03 -8.17 9.94
C ARG A 71 -7.81 -7.37 10.42
N GLY A 72 -7.51 -6.26 9.78
CA GLY A 72 -6.40 -5.37 10.13
C GLY A 72 -6.65 -3.96 9.64
N LEU A 73 -5.84 -3.02 10.14
CA LEU A 73 -5.91 -1.62 9.74
C LEU A 73 -5.13 -1.41 8.45
N VAL A 74 -5.67 -0.66 7.50
CA VAL A 74 -4.88 -0.14 6.37
C VAL A 74 -4.39 1.26 6.72
N ILE A 75 -3.10 1.51 6.59
CA ILE A 75 -2.45 2.77 6.98
C ILE A 75 -1.62 3.28 5.81
N GLY A 76 -1.56 4.59 5.59
CA GLY A 76 -0.67 5.20 4.62
C GLY A 76 -1.39 6.08 3.60
N GLU A 77 -1.00 6.02 2.33
CA GLU A 77 -1.60 6.81 1.25
C GLU A 77 -2.65 6.02 0.48
N THR A 78 -3.59 6.70 -0.18
CA THR A 78 -4.52 6.03 -1.11
C THR A 78 -3.77 5.35 -2.23
N THR A 79 -4.03 4.05 -2.45
CA THR A 79 -3.29 3.23 -3.42
C THR A 79 -3.57 3.62 -4.89
N PHE A 80 -2.82 3.00 -5.81
CA PHE A 80 -2.75 3.39 -7.23
C PHE A 80 -4.10 3.40 -7.96
N GLY A 81 -4.99 2.46 -7.64
CA GLY A 81 -6.31 2.33 -8.24
C GLY A 81 -6.37 1.41 -9.44
N LYS A 82 -5.51 0.39 -9.52
CA LYS A 82 -5.56 -0.57 -10.62
C LYS A 82 -6.59 -1.65 -10.29
N GLY A 83 -7.69 -1.71 -11.04
CA GLY A 83 -8.80 -2.65 -10.87
C GLY A 83 -8.97 -3.63 -12.03
N THR A 84 -7.91 -3.83 -12.84
CA THR A 84 -7.94 -4.67 -14.04
C THR A 84 -6.93 -5.80 -13.99
N VAL A 85 -7.30 -6.94 -14.57
CA VAL A 85 -6.44 -8.11 -14.76
C VAL A 85 -5.96 -8.14 -16.21
N GLN A 86 -4.66 -8.28 -16.39
CA GLN A 86 -4.02 -8.35 -17.70
C GLN A 86 -3.40 -9.73 -17.89
N ASN A 87 -3.52 -10.27 -19.11
CA ASN A 87 -2.89 -11.52 -19.51
C ASN A 87 -1.86 -11.29 -20.61
N LEU A 88 -0.82 -12.11 -20.63
CA LEU A 88 0.16 -12.17 -21.72
C LEU A 88 -0.23 -13.33 -22.65
N VAL A 89 -0.54 -13.00 -23.89
CA VAL A 89 -0.84 -13.98 -24.94
C VAL A 89 0.40 -14.16 -25.79
N ASP A 90 0.96 -15.36 -25.79
CA ASP A 90 2.09 -15.70 -26.65
C ASP A 90 1.63 -15.87 -28.10
N LEU A 91 2.12 -15.01 -28.99
CA LEU A 91 1.71 -14.99 -30.39
C LEU A 91 2.33 -16.14 -31.19
N ASP A 92 3.46 -16.68 -30.75
CA ASP A 92 4.06 -17.86 -31.39
C ASP A 92 3.18 -19.09 -31.17
N HIS A 93 2.59 -19.25 -29.98
CA HIS A 93 1.60 -20.31 -29.71
C HIS A 93 0.29 -20.13 -30.49
N VAL A 94 -0.20 -18.89 -30.64
CA VAL A 94 -1.43 -18.63 -31.41
C VAL A 94 -1.23 -18.88 -32.90
N ALA A 95 -0.03 -18.60 -33.43
CA ALA A 95 0.33 -18.82 -34.82
C ALA A 95 0.82 -20.25 -35.13
N ASP A 96 0.87 -21.13 -34.12
CA ASP A 96 1.44 -22.48 -34.21
C ASP A 96 2.86 -22.48 -34.81
N SER A 97 3.67 -21.48 -34.41
CA SER A 97 5.04 -21.30 -34.88
C SER A 97 6.00 -22.13 -34.03
N GLU A 98 6.81 -22.97 -34.65
CA GLU A 98 7.87 -23.73 -33.95
C GLU A 98 9.06 -22.85 -33.52
N LYS A 99 9.13 -21.60 -34.01
CA LYS A 99 10.25 -20.68 -33.73
C LYS A 99 9.72 -19.44 -33.02
N PRO A 100 10.31 -19.04 -31.88
CA PRO A 100 9.91 -17.83 -31.17
C PRO A 100 10.35 -16.60 -31.97
N ALA A 101 9.38 -15.88 -32.54
CA ALA A 101 9.64 -14.73 -33.40
C ALA A 101 8.58 -13.63 -33.28
N LEU A 102 7.38 -13.94 -32.80
CA LEU A 102 6.22 -13.04 -32.86
C LEU A 102 6.01 -12.25 -31.55
N GLY A 103 6.58 -12.72 -30.43
CA GLY A 103 6.51 -12.02 -29.15
C GLY A 103 5.16 -12.20 -28.44
N GLN A 104 4.83 -11.28 -27.54
CA GLN A 104 3.67 -11.41 -26.66
C GLN A 104 2.76 -10.18 -26.71
N LEU A 105 1.45 -10.43 -26.65
CA LEU A 105 0.42 -9.41 -26.54
C LEU A 105 -0.08 -9.33 -25.09
N LYS A 106 0.10 -8.17 -24.46
CA LYS A 106 -0.46 -7.89 -23.13
C LYS A 106 -1.82 -7.21 -23.29
N MET A 107 -2.89 -7.84 -22.81
CA MET A 107 -4.23 -7.25 -22.87
C MET A 107 -5.00 -7.40 -21.56
N THR A 108 -5.88 -6.45 -21.30
CA THR A 108 -6.86 -6.54 -20.21
C THR A 108 -7.93 -7.57 -20.56
N ILE A 109 -8.13 -8.54 -19.67
CA ILE A 109 -9.11 -9.64 -19.88
C ILE A 109 -10.26 -9.62 -18.88
N ALA A 110 -10.08 -8.94 -17.74
CA ALA A 110 -11.08 -8.89 -16.67
C ALA A 110 -10.93 -7.64 -15.79
N GLN A 111 -11.97 -7.36 -15.02
CA GLN A 111 -11.96 -6.41 -13.90
C GLN A 111 -12.06 -7.18 -12.59
N PHE A 112 -11.46 -6.66 -11.52
CA PHE A 112 -11.65 -7.23 -10.18
C PHE A 112 -12.38 -6.27 -9.23
N PHE A 113 -13.10 -6.86 -8.29
CA PHE A 113 -13.97 -6.19 -7.34
C PHE A 113 -13.75 -6.78 -5.95
N ARG A 114 -13.86 -5.92 -4.96
CA ARG A 114 -13.82 -6.25 -3.54
C ARG A 114 -14.98 -7.18 -3.16
N VAL A 115 -14.86 -7.83 -2.01
CA VAL A 115 -15.94 -8.66 -1.45
C VAL A 115 -17.20 -7.85 -1.15
N ASN A 116 -17.05 -6.55 -0.87
CA ASN A 116 -18.15 -5.61 -0.68
C ASN A 116 -18.78 -5.10 -2.00
N GLY A 117 -18.32 -5.59 -3.16
CA GLY A 117 -18.85 -5.25 -4.49
C GLY A 117 -18.22 -4.02 -5.16
N LYS A 118 -17.44 -3.22 -4.43
CA LYS A 118 -16.77 -2.02 -4.98
C LYS A 118 -15.52 -2.41 -5.78
N SER A 119 -15.17 -1.64 -6.80
CA SER A 119 -13.88 -1.81 -7.51
C SER A 119 -12.77 -0.99 -6.85
N THR A 120 -11.51 -1.35 -7.08
CA THR A 120 -10.36 -0.47 -6.82
C THR A 120 -10.08 0.47 -7.99
N GLN A 121 -10.68 0.24 -9.17
CA GLN A 121 -10.41 1.01 -10.39
C GLN A 121 -10.53 2.52 -10.15
N HIS A 122 -9.50 3.29 -10.47
CA HIS A 122 -9.32 4.73 -10.21
C HIS A 122 -9.24 5.16 -8.73
N ARG A 123 -9.98 4.50 -7.84
CA ARG A 123 -10.14 4.94 -6.44
C ARG A 123 -9.10 4.35 -5.49
N GLY A 124 -8.54 3.20 -5.83
CA GLY A 124 -7.67 2.43 -4.96
C GLY A 124 -8.37 1.94 -3.69
N VAL A 125 -7.55 1.56 -2.72
CA VAL A 125 -7.90 1.32 -1.34
C VAL A 125 -7.59 2.61 -0.58
N VAL A 126 -8.61 3.17 0.05
CA VAL A 126 -8.46 4.32 0.95
C VAL A 126 -8.11 3.77 2.34
N PRO A 127 -6.96 4.15 2.91
CA PRO A 127 -6.55 3.72 4.25
C PRO A 127 -7.54 4.12 5.35
N ASP A 128 -7.57 3.33 6.43
CA ASP A 128 -8.30 3.65 7.66
C ASP A 128 -7.69 4.83 8.40
N VAL A 129 -6.35 4.93 8.39
CA VAL A 129 -5.60 6.09 8.86
C VAL A 129 -4.74 6.61 7.72
N LEU A 130 -5.11 7.78 7.21
CA LEU A 130 -4.51 8.39 6.03
C LEU A 130 -3.28 9.23 6.39
N PHE A 131 -2.16 8.99 5.73
CA PHE A 131 -0.99 9.86 5.71
C PHE A 131 -1.14 10.94 4.64
N PRO A 132 -0.48 12.10 4.78
CA PRO A 132 -0.49 13.12 3.74
C PRO A 132 0.03 12.54 2.42
N ASN A 133 -0.81 12.50 1.39
CA ASN A 133 -0.37 12.07 0.05
C ASN A 133 0.76 12.96 -0.47
N SER A 134 1.93 12.38 -0.70
CA SER A 134 3.03 13.04 -1.40
C SER A 134 2.62 13.46 -2.82
N VAL A 135 1.90 12.58 -3.52
CA VAL A 135 1.40 12.78 -4.88
C VAL A 135 -0.10 12.51 -4.96
N GLY A 136 -0.85 13.46 -5.53
CA GLY A 136 -2.30 13.35 -5.68
C GLY A 136 -2.73 12.33 -6.74
N SER A 137 -3.97 11.85 -6.64
CA SER A 137 -4.51 10.86 -7.59
C SER A 137 -4.68 11.36 -9.03
N GLU A 138 -4.70 12.67 -9.20
CA GLU A 138 -4.75 13.35 -10.50
C GLU A 138 -3.38 13.38 -11.18
N GLU A 139 -2.29 13.16 -10.44
CA GLU A 139 -0.93 13.19 -10.96
C GLU A 139 -0.37 11.79 -11.18
N TYR A 140 -0.57 10.91 -10.20
CA TYR A 140 -0.06 9.55 -10.28
C TYR A 140 -1.15 8.57 -9.84
N GLY A 141 -1.51 7.63 -10.71
CA GLY A 141 -2.55 6.64 -10.45
C GLY A 141 -3.20 6.13 -11.73
N GLU A 142 -4.03 5.11 -11.61
CA GLU A 142 -4.76 4.56 -12.76
C GLU A 142 -5.68 5.61 -13.42
N SER A 143 -6.21 6.55 -12.63
CA SER A 143 -7.04 7.67 -13.10
C SER A 143 -6.35 8.64 -14.04
N THR A 144 -5.02 8.62 -14.13
CA THR A 144 -4.28 9.56 -14.99
C THR A 144 -4.04 9.02 -16.40
N PHE A 145 -4.40 7.76 -16.67
CA PHE A 145 -4.29 7.17 -18.00
C PHE A 145 -5.51 7.49 -18.87
N ASP A 146 -5.25 7.93 -20.12
CA ASP A 146 -6.26 8.39 -21.08
C ASP A 146 -7.45 7.45 -21.30
N ASN A 147 -7.20 6.13 -21.28
CA ASN A 147 -8.18 5.09 -21.58
C ASN A 147 -8.33 4.07 -20.44
N ALA A 148 -8.04 4.48 -19.20
CA ALA A 148 -8.33 3.63 -18.05
C ALA A 148 -9.84 3.36 -17.98
N LEU A 149 -10.19 2.10 -17.72
CA LEU A 149 -11.59 1.69 -17.61
C LEU A 149 -12.26 2.45 -16.46
N PRO A 150 -13.55 2.85 -16.59
CA PRO A 150 -14.24 3.57 -15.55
C PRO A 150 -14.43 2.73 -14.30
N TYR A 151 -14.57 3.41 -13.16
CA TYR A 151 -15.00 2.79 -11.91
C TYR A 151 -16.40 2.21 -12.06
N THR A 152 -16.60 0.99 -11.55
CA THR A 152 -17.91 0.33 -11.48
C THR A 152 -18.05 -0.46 -10.18
N GLU A 153 -19.27 -0.85 -9.85
CA GLU A 153 -19.60 -1.70 -8.70
C GLU A 153 -20.46 -2.88 -9.14
N ILE A 154 -20.42 -3.96 -8.38
CA ILE A 154 -21.25 -5.15 -8.54
C ILE A 154 -21.87 -5.52 -7.18
N SER A 155 -22.69 -6.56 -7.16
CA SER A 155 -23.23 -7.08 -5.90
C SER A 155 -22.12 -7.49 -4.93
N ALA A 156 -22.31 -7.15 -3.66
CA ALA A 156 -21.49 -7.66 -2.58
C ALA A 156 -21.70 -9.17 -2.44
N LEU A 157 -20.67 -9.87 -1.95
CA LEU A 157 -20.76 -11.26 -1.55
C LEU A 157 -21.22 -11.38 -0.11
N ASP A 158 -21.76 -12.55 0.23
CA ASP A 158 -21.95 -12.93 1.62
C ASP A 158 -20.58 -13.31 2.22
N PHE A 159 -20.15 -12.56 3.23
CA PHE A 159 -18.96 -12.84 4.03
C PHE A 159 -19.17 -12.34 5.46
N ALA A 160 -18.45 -12.92 6.42
CA ALA A 160 -18.51 -12.55 7.83
C ALA A 160 -17.27 -11.72 8.20
N PRO A 161 -17.41 -10.42 8.50
CA PRO A 161 -16.30 -9.62 9.02
C PRO A 161 -15.81 -10.18 10.37
N ALA A 162 -14.49 -10.20 10.55
CA ALA A 162 -13.82 -10.61 11.79
C ALA A 162 -14.08 -9.61 12.92
N SER A 163 -14.09 -8.31 12.61
CA SER A 163 -14.32 -7.24 13.58
C SER A 163 -14.78 -5.94 12.92
N LYS A 164 -15.12 -4.93 13.73
CA LYS A 164 -15.50 -3.58 13.26
C LYS A 164 -14.42 -2.55 13.62
N LEU A 165 -13.22 -2.69 13.03
CA LEU A 165 -12.08 -1.79 13.28
C LEU A 165 -12.37 -0.33 12.93
N SER A 166 -13.32 -0.07 12.03
CA SER A 166 -13.75 1.28 11.66
C SER A 166 -14.20 2.15 12.84
N GLN A 167 -14.57 1.55 13.98
CA GLN A 167 -14.89 2.26 15.22
C GLN A 167 -13.66 2.91 15.87
N LEU A 168 -12.45 2.45 15.55
CA LEU A 168 -11.20 2.98 16.08
C LEU A 168 -10.66 4.15 15.25
N ASN A 169 -11.08 4.28 13.99
CA ASN A 169 -10.47 5.20 13.02
C ASN A 169 -10.40 6.64 13.55
N GLU A 170 -11.48 7.17 14.13
CA GLU A 170 -11.50 8.55 14.65
C GLU A 170 -10.47 8.75 15.77
N ALA A 171 -10.39 7.82 16.72
CA ALA A 171 -9.44 7.90 17.83
C ALA A 171 -7.98 7.77 17.36
N LEU A 172 -7.73 6.87 16.40
CA LEU A 172 -6.41 6.67 15.81
C LEU A 172 -5.96 7.88 14.99
N THR A 173 -6.85 8.44 14.15
CA THR A 173 -6.58 9.67 13.40
C THR A 173 -6.27 10.84 14.33
N LEU A 174 -6.98 10.94 15.47
CA LEU A 174 -6.70 11.99 16.45
C LEU A 174 -5.31 11.84 17.08
N ARG A 175 -4.94 10.63 17.53
CA ARG A 175 -3.60 10.36 18.11
C ARG A 175 -2.49 10.60 17.09
N HIS A 176 -2.66 10.11 15.86
CA HIS A 176 -1.76 10.38 14.74
C HIS A 176 -1.57 11.88 14.49
N GLY A 177 -2.67 12.65 14.41
CA GLY A 177 -2.62 14.09 14.21
C GLY A 177 -2.03 14.88 15.39
N GLN A 178 -2.05 14.33 16.61
CA GLN A 178 -1.33 14.89 17.76
C GLN A 178 0.18 14.63 17.63
N ARG A 179 0.59 13.41 17.27
CA ARG A 179 1.99 13.07 17.04
C ARG A 179 2.62 13.90 15.92
N ALA A 180 1.90 14.13 14.82
CA ALA A 180 2.38 14.98 13.73
C ALA A 180 2.70 16.44 14.15
N LYS A 181 2.25 16.88 15.34
CA LYS A 181 2.56 18.21 15.90
C LYS A 181 3.71 18.18 16.91
N SER A 182 3.86 17.08 17.64
CA SER A 182 4.81 16.96 18.75
C SER A 182 6.10 16.22 18.40
N ASP A 183 6.04 15.28 17.46
CA ASP A 183 7.17 14.52 16.96
C ASP A 183 7.87 15.31 15.86
N GLU A 184 9.17 15.57 16.04
CA GLU A 184 9.92 16.45 15.14
C GLU A 184 10.11 15.84 13.75
N GLU A 185 10.41 14.55 13.67
CA GLU A 185 10.64 13.83 12.42
C GLU A 185 9.37 13.76 11.57
N LEU A 186 8.26 13.35 12.18
CA LEU A 186 6.96 13.27 11.51
C LEU A 186 6.48 14.67 11.07
N ARG A 187 6.72 15.69 11.89
CA ARG A 187 6.40 17.08 11.53
C ARG A 187 7.23 17.56 10.34
N LEU A 188 8.53 17.28 10.29
CA LEU A 188 9.39 17.65 9.17
C LEU A 188 8.92 16.98 7.87
N TYR A 189 8.55 15.70 7.93
CA TYR A 189 7.97 14.98 6.79
C TYR A 189 6.67 15.64 6.29
N PHE A 190 5.78 16.05 7.20
CA PHE A 190 4.52 16.70 6.82
C PHE A 190 4.75 18.09 6.21
N GLU A 191 5.67 18.86 6.78
CA GLU A 191 6.08 20.17 6.24
C GLU A 191 6.64 20.02 4.81
N GLU A 192 7.43 18.97 4.55
CA GLU A 192 7.97 18.66 3.22
C GLU A 192 6.87 18.29 2.20
N VAL A 193 5.93 17.42 2.58
CA VAL A 193 4.80 17.06 1.70
C VAL A 193 3.98 18.29 1.33
N GLU A 194 3.69 19.17 2.29
CA GLU A 194 2.92 20.40 2.03
C GLU A 194 3.70 21.43 1.20
N GLU A 195 5.02 21.54 1.38
CA GLU A 195 5.88 22.37 0.56
C GLU A 195 5.90 21.88 -0.89
N TYR A 196 6.13 20.58 -1.10
CA TYR A 196 6.11 19.96 -2.41
C TYR A 196 4.79 20.25 -3.15
N ARG A 197 3.65 20.10 -2.45
CA ARG A 197 2.34 20.41 -3.04
C ARG A 197 2.21 21.87 -3.48
N ARG A 198 2.66 22.83 -2.65
CA ARG A 198 2.61 24.26 -2.99
C ARG A 198 3.48 24.58 -4.20
N GLU A 199 4.67 23.99 -4.28
CA GLU A 199 5.57 24.18 -5.43
C GLU A 199 4.99 23.58 -6.71
N ARG A 200 4.25 22.47 -6.60
CA ARG A 200 3.54 21.83 -7.74
C ARG A 200 2.32 22.61 -8.21
N GLU A 201 1.62 23.30 -7.31
CA GLU A 201 0.51 24.19 -7.66
C GLU A 201 0.97 25.38 -8.51
N ASP A 202 2.20 25.86 -8.30
CA ASP A 202 2.82 26.88 -9.14
C ASP A 202 3.27 26.29 -10.49
N ARG A 203 2.45 26.49 -11.51
CA ARG A 203 2.76 26.06 -12.89
C ARG A 203 3.59 27.07 -13.66
N THR A 204 4.16 28.07 -12.99
CA THR A 204 4.96 29.13 -13.61
C THR A 204 6.41 29.04 -13.20
N VAL A 205 7.30 29.39 -14.11
CA VAL A 205 8.74 29.47 -13.83
C VAL A 205 9.23 30.83 -14.31
N SER A 206 9.95 31.54 -13.43
CA SER A 206 10.58 32.80 -13.79
C SER A 206 11.65 32.61 -14.87
N LEU A 207 11.64 33.42 -15.91
CA LEU A 207 12.74 33.50 -16.89
C LEU A 207 13.79 34.57 -16.53
N ASN A 208 13.60 35.30 -15.43
CA ASN A 208 14.58 36.27 -14.93
C ASN A 208 15.71 35.52 -14.18
N LEU A 209 16.94 35.66 -14.68
CA LEU A 209 18.12 34.97 -14.13
C LEU A 209 18.37 35.30 -12.65
N ALA A 210 18.31 36.59 -12.26
CA ALA A 210 18.57 37.01 -10.89
C ALA A 210 17.54 36.42 -9.92
N LYS A 211 16.25 36.40 -10.33
CA LYS A 211 15.18 35.75 -9.56
C LYS A 211 15.41 34.24 -9.43
N ARG A 212 15.80 33.54 -10.51
CA ARG A 212 16.08 32.10 -10.48
C ARG A 212 17.28 31.73 -9.61
N GLN A 213 18.31 32.57 -9.58
CA GLN A 213 19.46 32.39 -8.68
C GLN A 213 19.04 32.53 -7.22
N GLN A 214 18.26 33.56 -6.89
CA GLN A 214 17.74 33.76 -5.53
C GLN A 214 16.85 32.59 -5.07
N GLU A 215 15.92 32.12 -5.93
CA GLU A 215 15.05 30.96 -5.65
C GLU A 215 15.88 29.70 -5.35
N ARG A 216 16.89 29.41 -6.18
CA ARG A 216 17.78 28.26 -5.98
C ARG A 216 18.57 28.38 -4.68
N ASP A 217 19.20 29.53 -4.42
CA ASP A 217 20.00 29.72 -3.21
C ASP A 217 19.15 29.67 -1.92
N GLU A 218 17.87 30.04 -2.00
CA GLU A 218 16.90 29.88 -0.92
C GLU A 218 16.47 28.41 -0.74
N GLN A 219 16.23 27.69 -1.83
CA GLN A 219 15.95 26.26 -1.81
C GLN A 219 17.13 25.46 -1.22
N GLU A 220 18.35 25.67 -1.70
CA GLU A 220 19.56 25.00 -1.18
C GLU A 220 19.77 25.27 0.32
N ARG A 221 19.47 26.50 0.78
CA ARG A 221 19.56 26.84 2.21
C ARG A 221 18.51 26.11 3.03
N ARG A 222 17.27 25.99 2.53
CA ARG A 222 16.18 25.26 3.18
C ARG A 222 16.50 23.76 3.25
N GLU A 223 16.91 23.16 2.14
CA GLU A 223 17.29 21.74 2.04
C GLU A 223 18.45 21.42 2.98
N LYS A 224 19.49 22.26 3.01
CA LYS A 224 20.62 22.09 3.93
C LYS A 224 20.19 22.15 5.40
N ALA A 225 19.38 23.14 5.77
CA ALA A 225 18.88 23.25 7.14
C ALA A 225 18.00 22.06 7.55
N ARG A 226 17.22 21.49 6.62
CA ARG A 226 16.44 20.27 6.84
C ARG A 226 17.35 19.05 7.00
N ALA A 227 18.34 18.89 6.13
CA ALA A 227 19.32 17.79 6.20
C ALA A 227 20.09 17.81 7.53
N GLU A 228 20.51 18.99 8.02
CA GLU A 228 21.16 19.13 9.32
C GLU A 228 20.24 18.70 10.49
N ARG A 229 18.94 19.02 10.43
CA ARG A 229 17.97 18.57 11.44
C ARG A 229 17.75 17.06 11.40
N LEU A 230 17.57 16.49 10.21
CA LEU A 230 17.40 15.04 10.04
C LEU A 230 18.67 14.28 10.48
N ALA A 231 19.86 14.79 10.18
CA ALA A 231 21.11 14.19 10.64
C ALA A 231 21.19 14.17 12.18
N ALA A 232 20.78 15.24 12.86
CA ALA A 232 20.74 15.28 14.32
C ALA A 232 19.73 14.29 14.92
N ILE A 233 18.57 14.10 14.27
CA ILE A 233 17.58 13.09 14.67
C ILE A 233 18.15 11.67 14.49
N ASN A 234 18.77 11.39 13.34
CA ASN A 234 19.36 10.09 13.05
C ASN A 234 20.51 9.76 14.01
N GLU A 235 21.36 10.74 14.33
CA GLU A 235 22.43 10.57 15.29
C GLU A 235 21.87 10.20 16.69
N ALA A 236 20.80 10.88 17.13
CA ALA A 236 20.13 10.56 18.38
C ALA A 236 19.48 9.16 18.36
N TYR A 237 18.92 8.76 17.21
CA TYR A 237 18.35 7.43 17.02
C TYR A 237 19.41 6.33 17.12
N GLU A 238 20.53 6.46 16.40
CA GLU A 238 21.63 5.49 16.43
C GLU A 238 22.26 5.36 17.83
N GLN A 239 22.36 6.46 18.59
CA GLN A 239 22.80 6.42 19.98
C GLN A 239 21.83 5.67 20.91
N SER A 240 20.54 5.64 20.56
CA SER A 240 19.49 4.94 21.32
C SER A 240 19.30 3.47 20.89
N ARG A 241 19.84 3.09 19.72
CA ARG A 241 19.71 1.76 19.14
C ARG A 241 20.46 0.75 20.01
N ARG A 242 19.72 -0.20 20.58
CA ARG A 242 20.34 -1.39 21.19
C ARG A 242 21.04 -2.18 20.09
N PRO A 243 22.26 -2.72 20.31
CA PRO A 243 22.89 -3.58 19.32
C PRO A 243 21.92 -4.71 18.96
N ALA A 244 21.71 -4.91 17.67
CA ALA A 244 20.78 -5.91 17.16
C ALA A 244 21.14 -7.29 17.76
N LEU A 245 20.13 -8.05 18.15
CA LEU A 245 20.29 -9.48 18.37
C LEU A 245 20.68 -10.08 17.03
N ASP A 246 21.87 -10.62 16.96
CA ASP A 246 22.42 -11.45 15.87
C ASP A 246 21.32 -12.36 15.31
N ASP A 247 20.85 -12.05 14.11
CA ASP A 247 19.84 -12.83 13.37
C ASP A 247 20.46 -14.04 12.66
N GLY A 248 21.76 -14.27 12.84
CA GLY A 248 22.48 -15.44 12.35
C GLY A 248 22.83 -15.38 10.86
N LEU A 249 22.69 -14.22 10.21
CA LEU A 249 23.08 -14.02 8.81
C LEU A 249 24.34 -13.16 8.73
N ASN A 250 25.38 -13.68 8.08
CA ASN A 250 26.64 -12.96 7.93
C ASN A 250 26.55 -11.91 6.80
N PRO A 251 27.29 -10.78 6.89
CA PRO A 251 27.22 -9.64 5.95
C PRO A 251 27.78 -9.90 4.53
N GLY A 252 27.75 -11.13 4.04
CA GLY A 252 28.38 -11.52 2.78
C GLY A 252 27.56 -12.46 1.90
N GLU A 253 26.30 -12.76 2.24
CA GLU A 253 25.45 -13.66 1.45
C GLU A 253 24.52 -12.94 0.46
N GLU A 254 24.48 -11.61 0.42
CA GLU A 254 23.81 -10.83 -0.62
C GLU A 254 24.78 -10.38 -1.72
N GLY A 255 25.32 -11.37 -2.44
CA GLY A 255 26.05 -11.10 -3.67
C GLY A 255 25.12 -11.12 -4.88
N SER A 256 24.96 -9.96 -5.55
CA SER A 256 25.30 -9.78 -6.98
C SER A 256 24.35 -8.85 -7.77
N ARG A 257 24.91 -7.66 -8.07
CA ARG A 257 24.81 -6.89 -9.34
C ARG A 257 23.59 -6.00 -9.57
N PHE A 258 23.70 -4.75 -9.14
CA PHE A 258 23.35 -3.57 -9.95
C PHE A 258 24.19 -2.35 -9.50
N SER A 259 25.31 -2.08 -10.19
CA SER A 259 26.15 -0.90 -9.91
C SER A 259 25.74 0.25 -10.83
N ALA A 260 24.85 1.12 -10.36
CA ALA A 260 24.72 2.54 -10.78
C ALA A 260 23.48 3.19 -10.14
N ILE A 261 23.39 3.25 -8.81
CA ILE A 261 22.46 4.13 -8.09
C ILE A 261 23.23 4.66 -6.87
N VAL A 262 22.94 5.91 -6.51
CA VAL A 262 23.41 6.64 -5.31
C VAL A 262 23.54 5.68 -4.11
N ASP A 263 24.62 5.79 -3.33
CA ASP A 263 25.00 4.88 -2.23
C ASP A 263 23.78 4.39 -1.40
N GLU A 264 23.25 3.20 -1.71
CA GLU A 264 22.09 2.57 -1.06
C GLU A 264 22.30 2.40 0.46
N GLU A 265 23.55 2.31 0.90
CA GLU A 265 23.93 2.21 2.32
C GLU A 265 23.57 3.48 3.13
N GLU A 266 23.56 4.67 2.52
CA GLU A 266 23.16 5.91 3.22
C GLU A 266 21.62 6.03 3.35
N GLU A 267 20.84 5.45 2.43
CA GLU A 267 19.38 5.40 2.50
C GLU A 267 18.89 4.35 3.51
N GLU A 268 19.53 3.18 3.61
CA GLU A 268 19.18 2.13 4.58
C GLU A 268 19.37 2.56 6.06
N SER A 269 20.20 3.56 6.31
CA SER A 269 20.49 4.05 7.67
C SER A 269 19.48 5.07 8.21
N ARG A 270 18.57 5.57 7.37
CA ARG A 270 17.58 6.58 7.81
C ARG A 270 16.37 5.90 8.45
N PRO A 271 15.92 6.36 9.62
CA PRO A 271 14.67 5.89 10.20
C PRO A 271 13.53 6.15 9.21
N ASP A 272 12.74 5.11 8.93
CA ASP A 272 11.52 5.23 8.14
C ASP A 272 10.43 5.79 9.04
N VAL A 273 10.21 7.10 8.93
CA VAL A 273 9.20 7.86 9.71
C VAL A 273 7.79 7.31 9.51
N LEU A 274 7.45 6.84 8.30
CA LEU A 274 6.12 6.33 7.97
C LEU A 274 5.91 4.94 8.55
N LEU A 275 6.91 4.07 8.45
CA LEU A 275 6.89 2.75 9.08
C LEU A 275 6.80 2.87 10.60
N THR A 276 7.60 3.78 11.18
CA THR A 276 7.60 4.04 12.62
C THR A 276 6.25 4.55 13.10
N GLU A 277 5.64 5.49 12.38
CA GLU A 277 4.31 5.98 12.73
C GLU A 277 3.22 4.93 12.52
N ALA A 278 3.30 4.09 11.48
CA ALA A 278 2.38 2.97 11.28
C ALA A 278 2.46 1.95 12.43
N ALA A 279 3.66 1.65 12.92
CA ALA A 279 3.86 0.81 14.10
C ALA A 279 3.27 1.44 15.37
N ARG A 280 3.42 2.76 15.56
CA ARG A 280 2.80 3.50 16.68
C ARG A 280 1.28 3.49 16.60
N ILE A 281 0.69 3.64 15.40
CA ILE A 281 -0.76 3.55 15.18
C ILE A 281 -1.28 2.15 15.49
N LEU A 282 -0.57 1.09 15.08
CA LEU A 282 -0.92 -0.27 15.46
C LEU A 282 -0.84 -0.46 16.98
N GLY A 283 0.18 0.11 17.63
CA GLY A 283 0.31 0.13 19.09
C GLY A 283 -0.88 0.83 19.78
N ASP A 284 -1.31 1.99 19.29
CA ASP A 284 -2.50 2.68 19.78
C ASP A 284 -3.76 1.82 19.60
N ALA A 285 -3.90 1.17 18.44
CA ALA A 285 -5.03 0.30 18.17
C ALA A 285 -5.07 -0.82 19.21
N ILE A 286 -3.93 -1.45 19.53
CA ILE A 286 -3.82 -2.50 20.55
C ILE A 286 -4.24 -1.96 21.92
N GLU A 287 -3.79 -0.77 22.28
CA GLU A 287 -4.13 -0.13 23.56
C GLU A 287 -5.63 0.20 23.69
N ILE A 288 -6.23 0.76 22.63
CA ILE A 288 -7.64 1.19 22.63
C ILE A 288 -8.59 0.01 22.42
N GLY A 289 -8.26 -0.87 21.48
CA GLY A 289 -9.12 -1.93 20.97
C GLY A 289 -9.06 -3.23 21.75
N GLY A 290 -7.99 -3.50 22.50
CA GLY A 290 -7.84 -4.74 23.26
C GLY A 290 -8.10 -6.00 22.42
N SER A 291 -9.03 -6.85 22.86
CA SER A 291 -9.38 -8.11 22.17
C SER A 291 -10.13 -7.94 20.84
N VAL A 292 -10.55 -6.73 20.47
CA VAL A 292 -11.24 -6.47 19.18
C VAL A 292 -10.30 -6.67 17.98
N LEU A 293 -8.98 -6.66 18.21
CA LEU A 293 -7.95 -6.82 17.18
C LEU A 293 -7.48 -8.25 16.94
N THR A 294 -7.92 -9.21 17.76
CA THR A 294 -7.67 -10.62 17.51
C THR A 294 -8.73 -11.17 16.56
N ALA A 295 -8.32 -12.01 15.62
CA ALA A 295 -9.21 -12.65 14.67
C ALA A 295 -10.19 -13.60 15.38
N GLN A 296 -11.26 -13.07 15.98
CA GLN A 296 -12.43 -13.90 16.32
C GLN A 296 -13.25 -14.11 15.04
N VAL A 297 -12.64 -14.77 14.05
CA VAL A 297 -13.40 -15.30 12.92
C VAL A 297 -14.15 -16.51 13.45
N GLY A 298 -15.34 -16.27 13.99
CA GLY A 298 -16.28 -17.31 14.36
C GLY A 298 -16.54 -18.16 13.13
N ALA A 299 -16.27 -19.46 13.23
CA ALA A 299 -16.60 -20.45 12.22
C ALA A 299 -17.98 -20.14 11.64
N ALA A 300 -18.05 -19.87 10.34
CA ALA A 300 -19.32 -19.89 9.62
C ALA A 300 -19.95 -21.26 9.94
N THR A 301 -21.09 -21.24 10.63
CA THR A 301 -21.83 -22.45 10.99
C THR A 301 -21.98 -23.30 9.73
N ALA A 302 -21.69 -24.59 9.84
CA ALA A 302 -21.52 -25.58 8.77
C ALA A 302 -22.75 -25.85 7.86
N ASP A 303 -23.67 -24.89 7.70
CA ASP A 303 -24.96 -25.05 7.03
C ASP A 303 -25.03 -24.34 5.66
N GLN A 304 -23.93 -23.78 5.15
CA GLN A 304 -23.87 -23.16 3.82
C GLN A 304 -23.19 -24.01 2.74
N ALA A 305 -22.80 -25.25 3.05
CA ALA A 305 -22.24 -26.19 2.06
C ALA A 305 -23.31 -26.92 1.22
N THR A 306 -24.59 -26.56 1.33
CA THR A 306 -25.67 -27.17 0.53
C THR A 306 -26.72 -26.15 0.11
N ARG A 307 -26.40 -25.35 -0.91
CA ARG A 307 -27.37 -24.83 -1.90
C ARG A 307 -26.66 -24.20 -3.08
#